data_AF-A0A0F9ETB8-F1
#
_entry.id   AF-A0A0F9ETB8-F1
#
_cell.length_a   1.000
_cell.length_b   1.000
_cell.length_c   1.000
_cell.angle_alpha   90.00
_cell.angle_beta   90.00
_cell.angle_gamma   90.00
#
_symmetry.space_group_name_H-M   'P 1'
#
loop_
_entity.id
_entity.type
_entity.pdbx_description
1 polymer ?
#
loop_
_entity_poly.entity_id
_entity_poly.type
_entity_poly.pdbx_seq_one_letter_code
_entity_poly.pdbx_strand_id
1 'polypeptide(L)'
;VNWPFWKPYAQVRGSSGGQVRYGVKRTYGNGRMVYQPDLTTDAFTDGVATGGVKGIKAKRRGAAGPNLHPEKVGQKSSITFVIDSPYTAVDAWLDVAALRKTDKDVLAIHAKGRSGGWKKVWSAEKTGKLALEKIPLKQAAWFGHRYLVKFEMAAGANVADVGIDSFRITTVFMNNIYSLPYFMPGKNKVRLAAATGADLKANKLTLEYAWSEQGKDKTLTRQVEKLPLDFTVDVGGKDLPRMKHLKLSVAP
;
A
#
# COMPACT_ATOMS: atom_id res chain seq x y z
N VAL A 1 9.31 -36.31 12.12
CA VAL A 1 8.27 -35.34 11.69
C VAL A 1 8.49 -35.06 10.22
N ASN A 2 7.66 -35.61 9.34
CA ASN A 2 7.83 -35.58 7.88
C ASN A 2 7.53 -34.19 7.32
N TRP A 3 8.47 -33.60 6.58
CA TRP A 3 8.32 -32.27 5.95
C TRP A 3 8.23 -32.35 4.41
N PRO A 4 7.11 -32.84 3.83
CA PRO A 4 6.87 -32.76 2.39
C PRO A 4 6.56 -31.33 1.89
N PHE A 5 6.40 -30.36 2.78
CA PHE A 5 5.96 -28.98 2.50
C PHE A 5 6.99 -28.07 1.80
N TRP A 6 8.12 -28.63 1.35
CA TRP A 6 9.25 -27.83 0.89
C TRP A 6 9.22 -27.60 -0.62
N LYS A 7 8.53 -28.40 -1.42
CA LYS A 7 8.36 -28.12 -2.85
C LYS A 7 7.21 -27.12 -3.00
N PRO A 8 7.41 -25.92 -3.60
CA PRO A 8 8.44 -25.55 -4.60
C PRO A 8 9.68 -24.77 -4.12
N TYR A 9 9.92 -24.61 -2.81
CA TYR A 9 10.99 -23.77 -2.22
C TYR A 9 12.25 -24.52 -1.75
N ALA A 10 12.30 -25.84 -1.93
CA ALA A 10 13.44 -26.68 -1.59
C ALA A 10 14.62 -26.40 -2.53
N GLN A 11 15.79 -26.14 -1.96
CA GLN A 11 17.05 -26.10 -2.69
C GLN A 11 17.93 -27.25 -2.22
N VAL A 12 18.55 -27.98 -3.14
CA VAL A 12 19.57 -28.98 -2.80
C VAL A 12 20.76 -28.23 -2.20
N ARG A 13 21.09 -28.50 -0.93
CA ARG A 13 22.25 -27.92 -0.23
C ARG A 13 23.47 -28.84 -0.23
N GLY A 14 23.29 -30.11 -0.59
CA GLY A 14 24.36 -31.08 -0.74
C GLY A 14 23.83 -32.50 -0.66
N SER A 15 24.75 -33.46 -0.64
CA SER A 15 24.47 -34.88 -0.40
C SER A 15 25.47 -35.42 0.61
N SER A 16 25.02 -36.25 1.55
CA SER A 16 25.89 -36.92 2.53
C SER A 16 25.34 -38.34 2.72
N GLY A 17 26.20 -39.35 2.55
CA GLY A 17 25.82 -40.77 2.65
C GLY A 17 24.73 -41.20 1.65
N GLY A 18 24.71 -40.66 0.43
CA GLY A 18 23.70 -40.98 -0.59
C GLY A 18 22.33 -40.30 -0.38
N GLN A 19 22.14 -39.54 0.69
CA GLN A 19 20.92 -38.77 0.93
C GLN A 19 21.09 -37.31 0.49
N VAL A 20 20.15 -36.81 -0.31
CA VAL A 20 20.07 -35.40 -0.69
C VAL A 20 19.60 -34.58 0.51
N ARG A 21 20.42 -33.60 0.93
CA ARG A 21 20.06 -32.62 1.94
C ARG A 21 19.39 -31.43 1.27
N TYR A 22 18.13 -31.21 1.61
CA TYR A 22 17.37 -30.04 1.19
C TYR A 22 17.51 -28.91 2.21
N GLY A 23 17.69 -27.68 1.72
CA GLY A 23 17.57 -26.44 2.47
C GLY A 23 16.40 -25.61 1.95
N VAL A 24 15.89 -24.69 2.76
CA VAL A 24 14.88 -23.72 2.32
C VAL A 24 15.60 -22.61 1.54
N LYS A 25 15.16 -22.31 0.31
CA LYS A 25 15.69 -21.20 -0.51
C LYS A 25 15.23 -19.84 -0.01
N ARG A 26 14.05 -19.75 0.62
CA ARG A 26 13.48 -18.52 1.18
C ARG A 26 12.72 -18.80 2.47
N THR A 27 13.10 -18.14 3.55
CA THR A 27 12.43 -18.23 4.86
C THR A 27 11.36 -17.14 5.08
N TYR A 28 11.18 -16.24 4.10
CA TYR A 28 10.26 -15.12 4.18
C TYR A 28 9.41 -14.99 2.91
N GLY A 29 8.18 -14.55 3.10
CA GLY A 29 7.33 -13.96 2.07
C GLY A 29 7.48 -12.44 2.09
N ASN A 30 7.12 -11.81 0.98
CA ASN A 30 7.00 -10.37 0.87
C ASN A 30 5.63 -10.05 0.29
N GLY A 31 5.13 -8.87 0.63
CA GLY A 31 3.98 -8.30 -0.04
C GLY A 31 4.16 -6.80 -0.27
N ARG A 32 3.21 -6.25 -1.01
CA ARG A 32 3.18 -4.83 -1.35
C ARG A 32 1.81 -4.29 -0.97
N MET A 33 1.81 -3.23 -0.18
CA MET A 33 0.63 -2.40 0.06
C MET A 33 0.77 -1.13 -0.76
N VAL A 34 -0.29 -0.77 -1.49
CA VAL A 34 -0.36 0.47 -2.27
C VAL A 34 -1.51 1.28 -1.72
N TYR A 35 -1.21 2.43 -1.14
CA TYR A 35 -2.18 3.40 -0.69
C TYR A 35 -2.22 4.57 -1.69
N GLN A 36 -3.36 4.73 -2.35
CA GLN A 36 -3.57 5.73 -3.40
C GLN A 36 -5.02 6.22 -3.28
N PRO A 37 -5.31 7.13 -2.34
CA PRO A 37 -6.65 7.65 -2.17
C PRO A 37 -7.05 8.53 -3.35
N ASP A 38 -8.35 8.60 -3.62
CA ASP A 38 -8.90 9.61 -4.52
C ASP A 38 -9.00 10.95 -3.78
N LEU A 39 -8.22 11.94 -4.23
CA LEU A 39 -8.23 13.28 -3.64
C LEU A 39 -9.35 14.18 -4.18
N THR A 40 -10.16 13.69 -5.13
CA THR A 40 -11.28 14.44 -5.71
C THR A 40 -12.60 14.26 -4.95
N THR A 41 -12.63 13.31 -4.02
CA THR A 41 -13.75 12.99 -3.13
C THR A 41 -13.29 13.04 -1.67
N ASP A 42 -14.19 12.90 -0.71
CA ASP A 42 -13.81 12.84 0.71
C ASP A 42 -13.17 11.48 1.10
N ALA A 43 -13.06 10.52 0.18
CA ALA A 43 -12.49 9.19 0.47
C ALA A 43 -11.06 9.23 1.03
N PHE A 44 -10.28 10.28 0.72
CA PHE A 44 -8.92 10.41 1.27
C PHE A 44 -8.91 10.61 2.79
N THR A 45 -10.01 11.07 3.41
CA THR A 45 -10.04 11.39 4.84
C THR A 45 -9.87 10.17 5.72
N ASP A 46 -10.20 8.97 5.22
CA ASP A 46 -10.08 7.71 5.96
C ASP A 46 -8.63 7.40 6.36
N GLY A 47 -7.67 7.82 5.55
CA GLY A 47 -6.24 7.65 5.85
C GLY A 47 -5.62 8.85 6.56
N VAL A 48 -6.38 9.88 6.94
CA VAL A 48 -5.85 11.08 7.59
C VAL A 48 -5.72 10.86 9.09
N ALA A 49 -4.59 11.26 9.67
CA ALA A 49 -4.38 11.19 11.11
C ALA A 49 -5.40 12.06 11.85
N THR A 50 -5.84 11.64 13.03
CA THR A 50 -6.68 12.46 13.91
C THR A 50 -6.00 13.82 14.17
N GLY A 51 -6.68 14.92 13.85
CA GLY A 51 -6.11 16.28 13.94
C GLY A 51 -4.97 16.55 12.95
N GLY A 52 -4.81 15.70 11.94
CA GLY A 52 -3.77 15.75 10.92
C GLY A 52 -4.00 16.80 9.85
N VAL A 53 -5.21 17.37 9.76
CA VAL A 53 -5.57 18.47 8.84
C VAL A 53 -5.41 19.81 9.56
N LYS A 54 -4.64 20.72 8.96
CA LYS A 54 -4.44 22.09 9.45
C LYS A 54 -4.47 23.05 8.26
N GLY A 55 -5.57 23.79 8.10
CA GLY A 55 -5.71 24.81 7.05
C GLY A 55 -5.61 24.27 5.62
N ILE A 56 -6.08 23.04 5.38
CA ILE A 56 -6.14 22.41 4.05
C ILE A 56 -7.59 22.35 3.60
N LYS A 57 -7.80 22.58 2.30
CA LYS A 57 -9.10 22.48 1.65
C LYS A 57 -9.03 21.53 0.47
N ALA A 58 -10.08 20.73 0.30
CA ALA A 58 -10.29 19.93 -0.89
C ALA A 58 -10.91 20.80 -1.99
N LYS A 59 -10.46 20.58 -3.22
CA LYS A 59 -10.95 21.31 -4.40
C LYS A 59 -12.41 20.98 -4.65
N ARG A 60 -13.22 22.00 -4.89
CA ARG A 60 -14.59 21.81 -5.38
C ARG A 60 -14.54 21.17 -6.77
N ARG A 61 -15.40 20.18 -7.02
CA ARG A 61 -15.53 19.55 -8.34
C ARG A 61 -15.65 20.61 -9.46
N GLY A 62 -14.78 20.51 -10.47
CA GLY A 62 -14.73 21.43 -11.61
C GLY A 62 -13.91 22.71 -11.40
N ALA A 63 -13.46 23.01 -10.18
CA ALA A 63 -12.54 24.14 -9.97
C ALA A 63 -11.14 23.85 -10.52
N ALA A 64 -10.43 24.91 -10.91
CA ALA A 64 -9.03 24.83 -11.32
C ALA A 64 -8.10 24.70 -10.10
N GLY A 65 -6.90 24.15 -10.32
CA GLY A 65 -5.88 23.99 -9.30
C GLY A 65 -5.81 22.59 -8.68
N PRO A 66 -4.93 22.40 -7.68
CA PRO A 66 -4.67 21.12 -7.05
C PRO A 66 -5.85 20.58 -6.26
N ASN A 67 -5.97 19.26 -6.16
CA ASN A 67 -7.06 18.62 -5.42
C ASN A 67 -7.03 18.90 -3.91
N LEU A 68 -5.84 18.95 -3.30
CA LEU A 68 -5.66 19.44 -1.94
C LEU A 68 -4.73 20.64 -1.95
N HIS A 69 -5.15 21.73 -1.30
CA HIS A 69 -4.44 22.99 -1.30
C HIS A 69 -4.64 23.76 0.02
N PRO A 70 -3.82 24.80 0.32
CA PRO A 70 -4.04 25.65 1.49
C PRO A 70 -5.42 26.31 1.50
N GLU A 71 -5.99 26.53 2.68
CA GLU A 71 -7.26 27.26 2.82
C GLU A 71 -7.09 28.78 2.72
N LYS A 72 -5.91 29.29 3.13
CA LYS A 72 -5.61 30.72 3.20
C LYS A 72 -4.21 31.02 2.64
N VAL A 73 -4.08 32.18 1.98
CA VAL A 73 -2.79 32.71 1.49
C VAL A 73 -1.92 33.14 2.67
N GLY A 74 -0.61 32.94 2.55
CA GLY A 74 0.39 33.34 3.55
C GLY A 74 0.43 32.49 4.82
N GLN A 75 -0.50 31.53 4.97
CA GLN A 75 -0.55 30.65 6.13
C GLN A 75 0.04 29.27 5.80
N LYS A 76 0.86 28.75 6.72
CA LYS A 76 1.30 27.37 6.66
C LYS A 76 0.12 26.44 6.91
N SER A 77 0.00 25.44 6.05
CA SER A 77 -1.02 24.41 6.10
C SER A 77 -0.39 23.04 6.00
N SER A 78 -1.06 22.01 6.51
CA SER A 78 -0.56 20.65 6.41
C SER A 78 -1.67 19.61 6.47
N ILE A 79 -1.46 18.49 5.80
CA ILE A 79 -2.26 17.28 5.94
C ILE A 79 -1.35 16.09 6.22
N THR A 80 -1.73 15.25 7.18
CA THR A 80 -0.97 14.08 7.61
C THR A 80 -1.75 12.80 7.38
N PHE A 81 -1.16 11.87 6.63
CA PHE A 81 -1.71 10.53 6.39
C PHE A 81 -1.05 9.49 7.29
N VAL A 82 -1.84 8.55 7.79
CA VAL A 82 -1.40 7.36 8.54
C VAL A 82 -1.30 6.20 7.57
N ILE A 83 -0.15 5.53 7.55
CA ILE A 83 0.07 4.33 6.75
C ILE A 83 0.27 3.17 7.70
N ASP A 84 -0.75 2.31 7.77
CA ASP A 84 -0.78 1.13 8.62
C ASP A 84 -0.60 -0.14 7.80
N SER A 85 0.35 -0.97 8.22
CA SER A 85 0.62 -2.28 7.65
C SER A 85 0.50 -3.34 8.75
N PRO A 86 -0.28 -4.42 8.52
CA PRO A 86 -0.35 -5.53 9.48
C PRO A 86 0.98 -6.31 9.56
N TYR A 87 1.90 -6.07 8.63
CA TYR A 87 3.21 -6.69 8.55
C TYR A 87 4.33 -5.66 8.72
N THR A 88 5.52 -6.12 9.08
CA THR A 88 6.69 -5.26 9.26
C THR A 88 7.15 -4.71 7.91
N ALA A 89 7.12 -3.39 7.77
CA ALA A 89 7.60 -2.71 6.58
C ALA A 89 9.13 -2.78 6.49
N VAL A 90 9.62 -3.07 5.29
CA VAL A 90 11.06 -3.16 4.95
C VAL A 90 11.45 -2.19 3.85
N ASP A 91 10.49 -1.62 3.13
CA ASP A 91 10.75 -0.51 2.23
C ASP A 91 9.50 0.33 2.05
N ALA A 92 9.67 1.59 1.68
CA ALA A 92 8.57 2.44 1.30
C ALA A 92 9.03 3.61 0.43
N TRP A 93 8.16 4.01 -0.49
CA TRP A 93 8.37 5.21 -1.29
C TRP A 93 7.05 5.88 -1.65
N LEU A 94 7.16 7.13 -2.08
CA LEU A 94 6.07 8.01 -2.44
C LEU A 94 6.24 8.54 -3.85
N ASP A 95 5.18 8.44 -4.64
CA ASP A 95 5.00 9.13 -5.92
C ASP A 95 3.95 10.24 -5.74
N VAL A 96 4.17 11.42 -6.31
CA VAL A 96 3.29 12.60 -6.13
C VAL A 96 3.15 13.39 -7.42
N ALA A 97 1.92 13.75 -7.78
CA ALA A 97 1.64 14.84 -8.71
C ALA A 97 1.24 16.09 -7.91
N ALA A 98 1.93 17.21 -8.15
CA ALA A 98 1.76 18.43 -7.39
C ALA A 98 1.93 19.68 -8.24
N LEU A 99 1.55 20.83 -7.66
CA LEU A 99 1.79 22.15 -8.23
C LEU A 99 2.52 23.01 -7.20
N ARG A 100 3.48 23.79 -7.69
CA ARG A 100 4.04 24.96 -7.00
C ARG A 100 4.24 26.06 -8.04
N LYS A 101 3.35 27.02 -8.15
CA LYS A 101 3.34 27.94 -9.29
C LYS A 101 4.43 29.00 -9.24
N THR A 102 4.74 29.51 -8.05
CA THR A 102 5.69 30.61 -7.85
C THR A 102 6.73 30.28 -6.78
N ASP A 103 7.77 31.10 -6.70
CA ASP A 103 8.84 30.98 -5.70
C ASP A 103 8.36 31.29 -4.28
N LYS A 104 7.31 32.12 -4.14
CA LYS A 104 6.63 32.46 -2.89
C LYS A 104 5.80 31.30 -2.32
N ASP A 105 5.49 30.30 -3.13
CA ASP A 105 4.78 29.11 -2.69
C ASP A 105 5.72 28.12 -2.03
N VAL A 106 5.24 27.38 -1.03
CA VAL A 106 5.99 26.34 -0.31
C VAL A 106 5.28 25.01 -0.46
N LEU A 107 6.03 23.97 -0.82
CA LEU A 107 5.60 22.58 -0.77
C LEU A 107 6.74 21.72 -0.22
N ALA A 108 6.48 21.02 0.87
CA ALA A 108 7.42 20.09 1.49
C ALA A 108 6.74 18.81 1.93
N ILE A 109 7.51 17.71 1.93
CA ILE A 109 7.05 16.40 2.35
C ILE A 109 7.89 15.97 3.53
N HIS A 110 7.21 15.54 4.59
CA HIS A 110 7.82 15.04 5.80
C HIS A 110 7.32 13.63 6.08
N ALA A 111 8.16 12.83 6.73
CA ALA A 111 7.78 11.51 7.20
C ALA A 111 8.19 11.34 8.66
N LYS A 112 7.42 10.53 9.39
CA LYS A 112 7.69 10.19 10.79
C LYS A 112 7.43 8.69 11.00
N GLY A 113 8.44 7.97 11.47
CA GLY A 113 8.33 6.57 11.85
C GLY A 113 7.83 6.40 13.29
N ARG A 114 7.98 5.18 13.83
CA ARG A 114 7.59 4.85 15.21
C ARG A 114 8.39 5.64 16.25
N SER A 115 9.69 5.75 16.06
CA SER A 115 10.59 6.51 16.92
C SER A 115 11.11 7.77 16.22
N GLY A 116 11.35 8.82 16.99
CA GLY A 116 11.89 10.09 16.51
C GLY A 116 10.84 11.12 16.09
N GLY A 117 11.35 12.26 15.62
CA GLY A 117 10.56 13.40 15.16
C GLY A 117 10.22 13.35 13.67
N TRP A 118 9.59 14.42 13.19
CA TRP A 118 9.37 14.64 11.77
C TRP A 118 10.70 14.86 11.04
N LYS A 119 10.91 14.13 9.94
CA LYS A 119 12.04 14.36 9.02
C LYS A 119 11.50 14.88 7.70
N LYS A 120 12.11 15.95 7.18
CA LYS A 120 11.83 16.40 5.81
C LYS A 120 12.48 15.40 4.84
N VAL A 121 11.67 14.77 3.98
CA VAL A 121 12.17 13.80 2.98
C VAL A 121 12.30 14.43 1.60
N TRP A 122 11.59 15.53 1.36
CA TRP A 122 11.66 16.27 0.11
C TRP A 122 11.10 17.69 0.28
N SER A 123 11.56 18.64 -0.54
CA SER A 123 10.94 19.97 -0.71
C SER A 123 11.06 20.45 -2.15
N ALA A 124 10.06 21.20 -2.61
CA ALA A 124 10.04 21.74 -3.96
C ALA A 124 11.10 22.84 -4.12
N GLU A 125 12.07 22.62 -5.01
CA GLU A 125 13.08 23.63 -5.36
C GLU A 125 12.65 24.43 -6.61
N LYS A 126 11.97 23.77 -7.54
CA LYS A 126 11.48 24.36 -8.80
C LYS A 126 10.01 24.73 -8.71
N THR A 127 9.58 25.63 -9.59
CA THR A 127 8.17 25.97 -9.82
C THR A 127 7.59 25.18 -10.98
N GLY A 128 6.28 25.24 -11.17
CA GLY A 128 5.53 24.52 -12.18
C GLY A 128 4.81 23.29 -11.63
N LYS A 129 4.31 22.47 -12.56
CA LYS A 129 3.76 21.14 -12.26
C LYS A 129 4.91 20.20 -11.96
N LEU A 130 4.74 19.38 -10.92
CA LEU A 130 5.75 18.46 -10.41
C LEU A 130 5.20 17.05 -10.48
N ALA A 131 5.97 16.14 -11.09
CA ALA A 131 5.72 14.70 -11.09
C ALA A 131 6.94 14.03 -10.45
N LEU A 132 6.78 13.65 -9.18
CA LEU A 132 7.84 13.09 -8.36
C LEU A 132 7.63 11.59 -8.27
N GLU A 133 8.70 10.83 -8.42
CA GLU A 133 8.66 9.37 -8.32
C GLU A 133 9.67 8.89 -7.29
N LYS A 134 9.27 7.87 -6.53
CA LYS A 134 10.13 7.13 -5.60
C LYS A 134 10.84 8.01 -4.56
N ILE A 135 10.15 9.02 -4.01
CA ILE A 135 10.66 9.74 -2.84
C ILE A 135 10.85 8.73 -1.70
N PRO A 136 12.05 8.57 -1.15
CA PRO A 136 12.34 7.49 -0.21
C PRO A 136 11.65 7.75 1.14
N LEU A 137 10.83 6.79 1.57
CA LEU A 137 10.20 6.77 2.88
C LEU A 137 10.77 5.67 3.79
N LYS A 138 11.74 4.89 3.29
CA LYS A 138 12.34 3.75 3.99
C LYS A 138 12.69 4.06 5.44
N GLN A 139 13.36 5.17 5.74
CA GLN A 139 13.75 5.49 7.12
C GLN A 139 12.56 5.64 8.08
N ALA A 140 11.40 6.12 7.60
CA ALA A 140 10.20 6.25 8.41
C ALA A 140 9.45 4.92 8.54
N ALA A 141 9.41 4.13 7.46
CA ALA A 141 8.68 2.86 7.44
C ALA A 141 9.48 1.69 8.05
N TRP A 142 10.81 1.75 8.02
CA TRP A 142 11.68 0.61 8.32
C TRP A 142 11.40 0.00 9.69
N PHE A 143 11.14 -1.30 9.70
CA PHE A 143 10.87 -2.09 10.89
C PHE A 143 9.62 -1.62 11.68
N GLY A 144 8.76 -0.83 11.04
CA GLY A 144 7.51 -0.33 11.61
C GLY A 144 6.29 -1.06 11.04
N HIS A 145 5.20 -1.01 11.80
CA HIS A 145 3.85 -1.37 11.35
C HIS A 145 3.01 -0.13 11.01
N ARG A 146 3.49 1.05 11.38
CA ARG A 146 2.84 2.34 11.21
C ARG A 146 3.88 3.41 10.96
N TYR A 147 3.60 4.30 10.03
CA TYR A 147 4.34 5.55 9.85
C TYR A 147 3.42 6.64 9.32
N LEU A 148 3.86 7.89 9.40
CA LEU A 148 3.10 9.05 8.97
C LEU A 148 3.80 9.75 7.80
N VAL A 149 3.00 10.25 6.85
CA VAL A 149 3.46 11.11 5.76
C VAL A 149 2.68 12.42 5.83
N LYS A 150 3.40 13.54 5.88
CA LYS A 150 2.82 14.88 5.98
C LYS A 150 3.21 15.70 4.77
N PHE A 151 2.22 16.30 4.14
CA PHE A 151 2.39 17.33 3.13
C PHE A 151 2.24 18.69 3.83
N GLU A 152 3.26 19.53 3.75
CA GLU A 152 3.28 20.89 4.27
C GLU A 152 3.26 21.88 3.09
N MET A 153 2.35 22.86 3.14
CA MET A 153 2.08 23.77 2.04
C MET A 153 1.85 25.19 2.53
N ALA A 154 2.25 26.20 1.75
CA ALA A 154 1.86 27.59 1.98
C ALA A 154 1.73 28.31 0.63
N ALA A 155 0.59 28.94 0.38
CA ALA A 155 0.35 29.71 -0.84
C ALA A 155 0.88 31.13 -0.70
N GLY A 156 1.63 31.62 -1.68
CA GLY A 156 2.21 32.96 -1.67
C GLY A 156 1.23 34.06 -2.11
N ALA A 157 0.39 33.78 -3.11
CA ALA A 157 -0.53 34.76 -3.69
C ALA A 157 -1.97 34.24 -3.84
N ASN A 158 -2.14 33.02 -4.35
CA ASN A 158 -3.45 32.38 -4.48
C ASN A 158 -3.41 30.96 -3.89
N VAL A 159 -4.43 30.58 -3.13
CA VAL A 159 -4.54 29.24 -2.53
C VAL A 159 -4.42 28.10 -3.53
N ALA A 160 -4.82 28.31 -4.79
CA ALA A 160 -4.72 27.32 -5.86
C ALA A 160 -3.33 27.24 -6.51
N ASP A 161 -2.37 28.08 -6.11
CA ASP A 161 -1.03 28.12 -6.71
C ASP A 161 -0.10 27.03 -6.16
N VAL A 162 -0.49 26.33 -5.08
CA VAL A 162 0.27 25.23 -4.50
C VAL A 162 -0.64 24.14 -3.98
N GLY A 163 -0.23 22.88 -4.15
CA GLY A 163 -1.02 21.76 -3.68
C GLY A 163 -0.60 20.42 -4.27
N ILE A 164 -1.37 19.39 -3.92
CA ILE A 164 -1.20 18.03 -4.45
C ILE A 164 -2.44 17.61 -5.23
N ASP A 165 -2.23 17.03 -6.41
CA ASP A 165 -3.28 16.49 -7.27
C ASP A 165 -3.53 15.01 -6.96
N SER A 166 -2.47 14.25 -6.78
CA SER A 166 -2.54 12.84 -6.42
C SER A 166 -1.25 12.39 -5.75
N PHE A 167 -1.33 11.29 -5.02
CA PHE A 167 -0.14 10.60 -4.57
C PHE A 167 -0.38 9.10 -4.45
N ARG A 168 0.72 8.35 -4.43
CA ARG A 168 0.74 6.91 -4.22
C ARG A 168 1.87 6.58 -3.26
N ILE A 169 1.52 5.98 -2.13
CA ILE A 169 2.48 5.42 -1.19
C ILE A 169 2.54 3.92 -1.43
N THR A 170 3.75 3.43 -1.74
CA THR A 170 4.00 1.99 -1.79
C THR A 170 4.80 1.59 -0.56
N THR A 171 4.30 0.59 0.17
CA THR A 171 5.02 -0.06 1.28
C THR A 171 5.31 -1.50 0.89
N VAL A 172 6.57 -1.90 0.97
CA VAL A 172 6.98 -3.31 0.91
C VAL A 172 7.08 -3.82 2.33
N PHE A 173 6.42 -4.92 2.60
CA PHE A 173 6.48 -5.58 3.89
C PHE A 173 7.01 -7.00 3.75
N MET A 174 7.59 -7.49 4.84
CA MET A 174 8.07 -8.85 4.96
C MET A 174 7.18 -9.61 5.95
N ASN A 175 6.90 -10.87 5.66
CA ASN A 175 6.12 -11.74 6.52
C ASN A 175 6.63 -13.19 6.45
N ASN A 176 6.17 -14.04 7.35
CA ASN A 176 6.44 -15.46 7.25
C ASN A 176 5.74 -16.02 6.01
N ILE A 177 6.43 -16.82 5.20
CA ILE A 177 5.84 -17.43 3.99
C ILE A 177 4.60 -18.29 4.32
N TYR A 178 4.57 -18.90 5.52
CA TYR A 178 3.45 -19.70 6.00
C TYR A 178 2.27 -18.88 6.53
N SER A 179 2.41 -17.55 6.66
CA SER A 179 1.30 -16.66 7.05
C SER A 179 0.56 -16.05 5.87
N LEU A 180 1.06 -16.25 4.64
CA LEU A 180 0.32 -15.86 3.44
C LEU A 180 -0.86 -16.81 3.24
N PRO A 181 -2.04 -16.33 2.80
CA PRO A 181 -3.12 -17.25 2.42
C PRO A 181 -2.68 -18.06 1.19
N TYR A 182 -2.65 -19.38 1.33
CA TYR A 182 -2.28 -20.31 0.26
C TYR A 182 -3.34 -21.39 0.10
N PHE A 183 -3.33 -22.05 -1.05
CA PHE A 183 -4.18 -23.20 -1.32
C PHE A 183 -3.46 -24.51 -1.05
N MET A 184 -4.23 -25.51 -0.62
CA MET A 184 -3.86 -26.91 -0.50
C MET A 184 -4.54 -27.74 -1.61
N PRO A 185 -4.02 -28.91 -1.99
CA PRO A 185 -4.77 -29.86 -2.81
C PRO A 185 -6.13 -30.18 -2.19
N GLY A 186 -7.16 -30.25 -3.03
CA GLY A 186 -8.54 -30.49 -2.63
C GLY A 186 -9.34 -29.22 -2.34
N LYS A 187 -10.27 -29.32 -1.40
CA LYS A 187 -11.31 -28.32 -1.14
C LYS A 187 -10.83 -27.25 -0.15
N ASN A 188 -10.59 -26.03 -0.63
CA ASN A 188 -10.16 -24.89 0.20
C ASN A 188 -11.32 -23.97 0.52
N LYS A 189 -11.56 -23.68 1.81
CA LYS A 189 -12.54 -22.66 2.22
C LYS A 189 -11.85 -21.31 2.33
N VAL A 190 -12.40 -20.31 1.66
CA VAL A 190 -11.92 -18.92 1.71
C VAL A 190 -12.99 -18.07 2.39
N ARG A 191 -12.56 -17.29 3.39
CA ARG A 191 -13.38 -16.28 4.05
C ARG A 191 -12.69 -14.94 3.95
N LEU A 192 -13.40 -13.95 3.42
CA LEU A 192 -12.99 -12.56 3.41
C LEU A 192 -13.93 -11.76 4.30
N ALA A 193 -13.37 -10.98 5.22
CA ALA A 193 -14.09 -10.12 6.15
C ALA A 193 -13.39 -8.76 6.22
N ALA A 194 -14.13 -7.73 6.65
CA ALA A 194 -13.58 -6.43 7.01
C ALA A 194 -14.11 -6.01 8.39
N ALA A 195 -13.57 -4.93 8.92
CA ALA A 195 -14.11 -4.31 10.13
C ALA A 195 -15.56 -3.84 9.91
N THR A 196 -16.30 -3.72 11.01
CA THR A 196 -17.65 -3.15 11.01
C THR A 196 -17.66 -1.77 10.36
N GLY A 197 -18.64 -1.51 9.50
CA GLY A 197 -18.80 -0.22 8.81
C GLY A 197 -18.17 -0.14 7.41
N ALA A 198 -17.61 -1.22 6.88
CA ALA A 198 -17.14 -1.25 5.50
C ALA A 198 -18.29 -1.02 4.50
N ASP A 199 -18.22 0.04 3.71
CA ASP A 199 -19.20 0.35 2.66
C ASP A 199 -18.71 -0.14 1.29
N LEU A 200 -19.17 -1.33 0.90
CA LEU A 200 -18.85 -1.93 -0.40
C LEU A 200 -19.54 -1.25 -1.59
N LYS A 201 -20.54 -0.40 -1.35
CA LYS A 201 -21.20 0.36 -2.43
C LYS A 201 -20.33 1.54 -2.85
N ALA A 202 -19.77 2.25 -1.87
CA ALA A 202 -18.83 3.34 -2.11
C ALA A 202 -17.43 2.83 -2.49
N ASN A 203 -17.00 1.69 -1.92
CA ASN A 203 -15.65 1.17 -2.08
C ASN A 203 -15.69 -0.27 -2.61
N LYS A 204 -15.69 -0.43 -3.94
CA LYS A 204 -15.81 -1.75 -4.55
C LYS A 204 -14.55 -2.57 -4.30
N LEU A 205 -14.69 -3.63 -3.51
CA LEU A 205 -13.60 -4.55 -3.19
C LEU A 205 -13.53 -5.69 -4.20
N THR A 206 -12.33 -5.95 -4.73
CA THR A 206 -12.04 -7.09 -5.61
C THR A 206 -10.97 -7.96 -4.97
N LEU A 207 -11.23 -9.27 -4.97
CA LEU A 207 -10.31 -10.32 -4.55
C LEU A 207 -9.82 -11.08 -5.78
N GLU A 208 -8.51 -11.27 -5.87
CA GLU A 208 -7.88 -12.08 -6.92
C GLU A 208 -6.86 -13.05 -6.32
N TYR A 209 -6.98 -14.31 -6.69
CA TYR A 209 -5.97 -15.33 -6.49
C TYR A 209 -5.37 -15.75 -7.83
N ALA A 210 -4.05 -15.89 -7.89
CA ALA A 210 -3.37 -16.52 -9.00
C ALA A 210 -2.44 -17.61 -8.47
N TRP A 211 -2.51 -18.81 -9.06
CA TRP A 211 -1.70 -19.96 -8.68
C TRP A 211 -1.39 -20.84 -9.88
N SER A 212 -0.51 -21.82 -9.68
CA SER A 212 -0.21 -22.86 -10.65
C SER A 212 -0.43 -24.21 -9.99
N GLU A 213 -1.23 -25.08 -10.59
CA GLU A 213 -1.48 -26.45 -10.15
C GLU A 213 -1.23 -27.41 -11.31
N GLN A 214 -0.53 -28.51 -11.07
CA GLN A 214 -0.19 -29.50 -12.12
C GLN A 214 0.46 -28.86 -13.37
N GLY A 215 1.28 -27.83 -13.18
CA GLY A 215 1.94 -27.09 -14.26
C GLY A 215 1.04 -26.14 -15.05
N LYS A 216 -0.23 -25.98 -14.66
CA LYS A 216 -1.18 -25.08 -15.32
C LYS A 216 -1.49 -23.89 -14.43
N ASP A 217 -1.41 -22.70 -15.02
CA ASP A 217 -1.76 -21.46 -14.33
C ASP A 217 -3.27 -21.29 -14.24
N LYS A 218 -3.72 -20.77 -13.09
CA LYS A 218 -5.11 -20.54 -12.74
C LYS A 218 -5.25 -19.17 -12.11
N THR A 219 -6.37 -18.53 -12.38
CA THR A 219 -6.77 -17.26 -11.75
C THR A 219 -8.21 -17.35 -11.31
N LEU A 220 -8.49 -16.76 -10.16
CA LEU A 220 -9.82 -16.59 -9.61
C LEU A 220 -10.00 -15.13 -9.22
N THR A 221 -11.00 -14.48 -9.82
CA THR A 221 -11.39 -13.11 -9.47
C THR A 221 -12.82 -13.11 -8.92
N ARG A 222 -13.04 -12.34 -7.86
CA ARG A 222 -14.34 -12.14 -7.22
C ARG A 222 -14.53 -10.66 -6.92
N GLN A 223 -15.61 -10.08 -7.43
CA GLN A 223 -16.13 -8.83 -6.89
C GLN A 223 -16.85 -9.14 -5.58
N VAL A 224 -16.59 -8.35 -4.55
CA VAL A 224 -17.11 -8.58 -3.20
C VAL A 224 -18.34 -7.71 -3.00
N GLU A 225 -19.52 -8.31 -3.13
CA GLU A 225 -20.80 -7.60 -3.00
C GLU A 225 -21.31 -7.54 -1.55
N LYS A 226 -20.86 -8.49 -0.72
CA LYS A 226 -21.23 -8.58 0.70
C LYS A 226 -20.07 -9.09 1.54
N LEU A 227 -20.03 -8.68 2.79
CA LEU A 227 -19.08 -9.17 3.80
C LEU A 227 -19.84 -9.73 5.02
N PRO A 228 -19.38 -10.85 5.61
CA PRO A 228 -18.28 -11.69 5.11
C PRO A 228 -18.64 -12.35 3.76
N LEU A 229 -17.62 -12.56 2.93
CA LEU A 229 -17.70 -13.36 1.72
C LEU A 229 -17.04 -14.71 2.00
N ASP A 230 -17.84 -15.78 1.92
CA ASP A 230 -17.40 -17.16 2.07
C ASP A 230 -17.57 -17.90 0.74
N PHE A 231 -16.53 -18.60 0.29
CA PHE A 231 -16.62 -19.49 -0.88
C PHE A 231 -15.58 -20.61 -0.79
N THR A 232 -15.64 -21.53 -1.74
CA THR A 232 -14.70 -22.65 -1.84
C THR A 232 -13.93 -22.59 -3.15
N VAL A 233 -12.69 -23.04 -3.13
CA VAL A 233 -11.87 -23.31 -4.32
C VAL A 233 -11.39 -24.75 -4.28
N ASP A 234 -11.75 -25.52 -5.30
CA ASP A 234 -11.22 -26.87 -5.50
C ASP A 234 -9.93 -26.78 -6.30
N VAL A 235 -8.85 -27.30 -5.71
CA VAL A 235 -7.49 -27.25 -6.26
C VAL A 235 -7.07 -28.67 -6.61
N GLY A 236 -6.67 -28.85 -7.87
CA GLY A 236 -6.37 -30.16 -8.42
C GLY A 236 -5.00 -30.71 -8.02
N GLY A 237 -4.81 -32.02 -8.27
CA GLY A 237 -3.52 -32.69 -8.10
C GLY A 237 -3.22 -33.18 -6.69
N LYS A 238 -2.03 -33.77 -6.52
CA LYS A 238 -1.53 -34.28 -5.24
C LYS A 238 -0.45 -33.38 -4.63
N ASP A 239 0.13 -32.50 -5.43
CA ASP A 239 1.20 -31.58 -5.05
C ASP A 239 0.64 -30.21 -4.65
N LEU A 240 1.36 -29.52 -3.75
CA LEU A 240 1.00 -28.16 -3.36
C LEU A 240 0.97 -27.23 -4.58
N PRO A 241 -0.10 -26.43 -4.75
CA PRO A 241 -0.12 -25.43 -5.79
C PRO A 241 0.95 -24.36 -5.51
N ARG A 242 1.57 -23.85 -6.58
CA ARG A 242 2.47 -22.72 -6.49
C ARG A 242 1.65 -21.43 -6.53
N MET A 243 1.45 -20.80 -5.37
CA MET A 243 0.86 -19.47 -5.31
C MET A 243 1.73 -18.46 -6.06
N LYS A 244 1.10 -17.66 -6.93
CA LYS A 244 1.75 -16.52 -7.60
C LYS A 244 1.49 -15.24 -6.83
N HIS A 245 0.22 -14.95 -6.55
CA HIS A 245 -0.18 -13.84 -5.69
C HIS A 245 -1.60 -14.01 -5.16
N LEU A 246 -1.87 -13.27 -4.09
CA LEU A 246 -3.19 -12.85 -3.66
C LEU A 246 -3.20 -11.33 -3.73
N LYS A 247 -4.24 -10.77 -4.35
CA LYS A 247 -4.44 -9.33 -4.44
C LYS A 247 -5.83 -8.99 -3.91
N LEU A 248 -5.86 -8.04 -2.98
CA LEU A 248 -7.06 -7.30 -2.62
C LEU A 248 -6.89 -5.89 -3.15
N SER A 249 -7.91 -5.38 -3.83
CA SER A 249 -7.92 -4.01 -4.33
C SER A 249 -9.27 -3.38 -4.13
N VAL A 250 -9.27 -2.13 -3.68
CA VAL A 250 -10.45 -1.27 -3.61
C VAL A 250 -10.38 -0.34 -4.82
N ALA A 251 -11.43 -0.32 -5.62
CA ALA A 251 -11.62 0.72 -6.62
C ALA A 251 -12.39 1.89 -5.97
N PRO A 252 -11.94 3.15 -6.16
CA PRO A 252 -12.76 4.32 -5.87
C PRO A 252 -13.96 4.41 -6.82
#